data_AF-A0A965E535-F1
#
_entry.id   AF-A0A965E535-F1
#
_cell.length_a   1.000
_cell.length_b   1.000
_cell.length_c   1.000
_cell.angle_alpha   90.00
_cell.angle_beta   90.00
_cell.angle_gamma   90.00
#
_symmetry.space_group_name_H-M   'P 1'
#
loop_
_entity.id
_entity.type
_entity.pdbx_description
1 polymer ?
#
loop_
_entity_poly.entity_id
_entity_poly.type
_entity_poly.pdbx_seq_one_letter_code
_entity_poly.pdbx_strand_id
1 'polypeptide(L)' 'TQINGASFHHQGILKLADDLVAVGYAPDGILEAVEHRTKWLLGMQWHPEDTAATDSLQQNLYNAFVQRARELLAAEATI' A
#
# COMPACT_ATOMS: atom_id res chain seq x y z
N THR A 1 -9.98 -4.55 7.96
CA THR A 1 -10.04 -5.29 6.69
C THR A 1 -9.06 -6.44 6.75
N GLN A 2 -9.33 -7.56 6.07
CA GLN A 2 -8.36 -8.65 5.88
C GLN A 2 -8.05 -8.75 4.38
N ILE A 3 -6.80 -9.01 4.03
CA ILE A 3 -6.30 -9.15 2.66
C ILE A 3 -5.48 -10.44 2.60
N ASN A 4 -5.62 -11.20 1.51
CA ASN A 4 -4.76 -12.33 1.20
C ASN A 4 -3.77 -11.89 0.11
N GLY A 5 -2.48 -12.01 0.36
CA GLY A 5 -1.43 -11.62 -0.59
C GLY A 5 -0.35 -12.69 -0.70
N ALA A 6 0.32 -12.74 -1.85
CA ALA A 6 1.48 -13.60 -2.01
C ALA A 6 2.71 -12.96 -1.34
N SER A 7 3.46 -13.74 -0.58
CA SER A 7 4.66 -13.31 0.14
C SER A 7 5.89 -13.94 -0.49
N PHE A 8 6.78 -13.10 -1.03
CA PHE A 8 8.04 -13.49 -1.65
C PHE A 8 9.20 -12.61 -1.17
N HIS A 9 9.38 -12.52 0.15
CA HIS A 9 10.44 -11.73 0.76
C HIS A 9 11.12 -12.50 1.90
N HIS A 10 12.43 -12.32 2.05
CA HIS A 10 13.23 -12.87 3.16
C HIS A 10 13.63 -11.79 4.17
N GLN A 11 13.27 -10.54 3.90
CA GLN A 11 13.50 -9.39 4.76
C GLN A 11 12.17 -8.78 5.16
N GLY A 12 12.17 -8.03 6.25
CA GLY A 12 11.02 -7.29 6.74
C GLY A 12 11.47 -6.06 7.51
N ILE A 13 10.53 -5.16 7.80
CA ILE A 13 10.82 -3.90 8.48
C ILE A 13 11.02 -4.18 9.98
N LEU A 14 12.26 -3.98 10.46
CA LEU A 14 12.58 -4.08 11.89
C LEU A 14 12.28 -2.78 12.65
N LYS A 15 12.65 -1.63 12.07
CA LYS A 15 12.44 -0.32 12.67
C LYS A 15 11.77 0.60 11.65
N LEU A 16 10.61 1.12 12.02
CA LEU A 16 9.86 2.06 11.21
C LEU A 16 10.39 3.49 11.41
N ALA A 17 10.35 4.31 10.35
CA ALA A 17 10.68 5.73 10.43
C ALA A 17 9.53 6.51 11.12
N ASP A 18 9.85 7.64 11.77
CA ASP A 18 8.92 8.39 12.62
C ASP A 18 7.67 8.92 11.87
N ASP A 19 7.82 9.22 10.58
CA ASP A 19 6.75 9.72 9.72
C ASP A 19 5.89 8.62 9.08
N LEU A 20 6.26 7.35 9.27
CA LEU A 20 5.48 6.21 8.81
C LEU A 20 4.65 5.63 9.95
N VAL A 21 3.49 5.11 9.60
CA VAL A 21 2.56 4.44 10.50
C VAL A 21 2.36 3.01 10.01
N ALA A 22 2.48 2.05 10.92
CA ALA A 22 2.18 0.65 10.65
C ALA A 22 0.68 0.42 10.61
N VAL A 23 0.19 -0.21 9.55
CA VAL A 23 -1.27 -0.33 9.29
C VAL A 23 -1.70 -1.71 8.82
N GLY A 24 -0.77 -2.62 8.56
CA GLY A 24 -1.06 -4.02 8.27
C GLY A 24 0.01 -4.93 8.84
N TYR A 25 -0.43 -6.01 9.48
CA TYR A 25 0.44 -7.04 10.04
C TYR A 25 -0.01 -8.41 9.57
N ALA A 26 0.95 -9.30 9.33
CA ALA A 26 0.69 -10.72 9.15
C ALA A 26 0.36 -11.40 10.50
N PRO A 27 -0.23 -12.61 10.50
CA PRO A 27 -0.59 -13.33 11.74
C PRO A 27 0.58 -13.64 12.68
N ASP A 28 1.81 -13.70 12.15
CA ASP A 28 3.05 -13.90 12.92
C ASP A 28 3.63 -12.59 13.48
N GLY A 29 2.97 -11.45 13.23
CA GLY A 29 3.36 -10.14 13.72
C GLY A 29 4.33 -9.38 12.81
N ILE A 30 4.71 -9.93 11.65
CA ILE A 30 5.53 -9.19 10.68
C ILE A 30 4.73 -8.01 10.12
N LEU A 31 5.38 -6.85 10.06
CA LEU A 31 4.80 -5.63 9.48
C LEU A 31 4.75 -5.75 7.96
N GLU A 32 3.54 -5.67 7.40
CA GLU A 32 3.25 -5.92 5.98
C GLU A 32 2.78 -4.68 5.23
N ALA A 33 2.22 -3.67 5.92
CA ALA A 33 1.81 -2.42 5.29
C ALA A 33 2.08 -1.20 6.17
N VAL A 34 2.46 -0.12 5.50
CA VAL A 34 2.77 1.18 6.09
C VAL A 34 2.14 2.30 5.27
N GLU A 35 1.82 3.40 5.94
CA GLU A 35 1.40 4.63 5.29
C GLU A 35 2.11 5.83 5.92
N HIS A 36 2.21 6.93 5.17
CA HIS A 36 2.83 8.15 5.70
C HIS A 36 1.81 8.97 6.48
N ARG A 37 2.22 9.55 7.61
CA ARG A 37 1.32 10.28 8.53
C ARG A 37 0.53 11.41 7.86
N THR A 38 1.14 12.09 6.90
CA THR A 38 0.56 13.30 6.26
C THR A 38 0.57 13.31 4.73
N LYS A 39 1.31 12.42 4.07
CA LYS A 39 1.47 12.40 2.61
C LYS A 39 0.67 11.23 2.07
N TRP A 40 0.19 11.34 0.83
CA TRP A 40 -0.39 10.19 0.16
C TRP A 40 0.74 9.22 -0.20
N LEU A 41 0.89 8.17 0.61
CA LEU A 41 1.86 7.09 0.45
C LEU A 41 1.30 5.85 1.12
N LEU A 42 1.25 4.76 0.36
CA LEU A 42 0.97 3.43 0.85
C LEU A 42 2.12 2.51 0.41
N GLY A 43 2.75 1.84 1.36
CA GLY A 43 3.75 0.80 1.13
C GLY A 43 3.21 -0.53 1.63
N MET A 44 3.47 -1.59 0.87
CA MET A 44 3.10 -2.95 1.25
C MET A 44 4.20 -3.93 0.84
N GLN A 45 4.28 -5.04 1.56
CA GLN A 45 5.35 -6.03 1.40
C GLN A 45 4.91 -7.27 0.60
N TRP A 46 3.62 -7.60 0.58
CA TRP A 46 3.06 -8.60 -0.34
C TRP A 46 3.03 -8.09 -1.79
N HIS A 47 2.77 -9.01 -2.72
CA HIS A 47 2.65 -8.75 -4.15
C HIS A 47 1.16 -8.64 -4.58
N PRO A 48 0.53 -7.45 -4.53
CA PRO A 48 -0.86 -7.27 -4.96
C PRO A 48 -1.07 -7.54 -6.46
N GLU A 49 -0.04 -7.39 -7.29
CA GLU A 49 -0.08 -7.60 -8.73
C GLU A 49 -0.46 -9.02 -9.13
N ASP A 50 -0.10 -10.00 -8.30
CA ASP A 50 -0.28 -11.43 -8.61
C ASP A 50 -1.75 -11.82 -8.68
N THR A 51 -2.62 -11.08 -7.99
CA THR A 51 -4.04 -11.42 -7.83
C THR A 51 -4.99 -10.30 -8.19
N ALA A 52 -4.52 -9.08 -8.46
CA ALA A 52 -5.36 -7.93 -8.80
C ALA A 52 -6.34 -8.18 -9.96
N ALA A 53 -5.96 -9.02 -10.93
CA ALA A 53 -6.84 -9.36 -12.06
C ALA A 53 -8.13 -10.11 -11.65
N THR A 54 -8.13 -10.77 -10.49
CA THR A 54 -9.24 -11.61 -10.01
C THR A 54 -9.70 -11.30 -8.57
N ASP A 55 -8.92 -10.53 -7.81
CA ASP A 55 -9.25 -10.05 -6.47
C ASP A 55 -9.45 -8.52 -6.48
N SER A 56 -10.68 -8.09 -6.25
CA SER A 56 -11.04 -6.68 -6.25
C SER A 56 -10.40 -5.88 -5.11
N LEU A 57 -10.08 -6.52 -3.98
CA LEU A 57 -9.39 -5.84 -2.87
C LEU A 57 -7.98 -5.43 -3.29
N GLN A 58 -7.29 -6.31 -4.02
CA GLN A 58 -5.94 -6.05 -4.53
C GLN A 58 -5.99 -5.02 -5.66
N GLN A 59 -6.95 -5.13 -6.58
CA GLN A 59 -7.16 -4.14 -7.65
C GLN A 59 -7.46 -2.73 -7.11
N ASN A 60 -8.15 -2.62 -5.98
CA ASN A 60 -8.51 -1.32 -5.40
C ASN A 60 -7.29 -0.50 -4.94
N LEU A 61 -6.16 -1.15 -4.61
CA LEU A 61 -4.92 -0.47 -4.27
C LEU A 61 -4.39 0.33 -5.47
N TYR A 62 -4.41 -0.28 -6.65
CA TYR A 62 -4.05 0.37 -7.90
C TYR A 62 -5.07 1.43 -8.33
N ASN A 63 -6.36 1.18 -8.14
CA ASN A 63 -7.41 2.15 -8.44
C ASN A 63 -7.21 3.43 -7.62
N ALA A 64 -6.94 3.29 -6.31
CA ALA A 64 -6.64 4.41 -5.43
C ALA A 64 -5.37 5.17 -5.86
N PHE A 65 -4.31 4.44 -6.26
CA PHE A 65 -3.09 5.05 -6.80
C PHE A 65 -3.33 5.88 -8.05
N VAL A 66 -4.01 5.31 -9.06
CA VAL A 66 -4.33 6.00 -10.31
C VAL A 66 -5.25 7.19 -10.06
N GLN A 67 -6.25 7.03 -9.19
CA GLN A 67 -7.13 8.12 -8.81
C GLN A 67 -6.33 9.29 -8.22
N ARG A 68 -5.42 9.02 -7.27
CA ARG A 68 -4.61 10.08 -6.68
C ARG A 68 -3.73 10.79 -7.71
N ALA A 69 -3.12 10.02 -8.62
CA ALA A 69 -2.30 10.60 -9.70
C ALA A 69 -3.14 11.54 -10.59
N ARG A 70 -4.38 11.16 -10.92
CA ARG A 70 -5.31 12.02 -11.69
C ARG A 70 -5.68 13.30 -10.94
N GLU A 71 -5.94 13.22 -9.65
CA GLU A 71 -6.25 14.40 -8.83
C GLU A 71 -5.08 15.40 -8.80
N LEU A 72 -3.85 14.91 -8.68
CA LEU A 72 -2.64 15.75 -8.72
C LEU A 72 -2.48 16.45 -10.07
N LEU A 73 -2.65 15.71 -11.18
CA LEU A 73 -2.61 16.29 -12.53
C LEU A 73 -3.70 17.35 -12.75
N ALA A 74 -4.92 17.11 -12.25
CA ALA A 74 -6.00 18.07 -12.37
C ALA A 74 -5.75 19.34 -11.54
N ALA A 75 -5.16 19.20 -10.34
CA ALA A 75 -4.80 20.34 -9.50
C ALA A 75 -3.70 21.20 -10.14
N GLU A 76 -2.70 20.59 -10.78
CA GLU A 76 -1.67 21.31 -11.53
C GLU A 76 -2.23 22.06 -12.73
N ALA A 77 -3.19 21.48 -13.45
CA ALA A 77 -3.81 22.10 -14.64
C ALA A 77 -4.76 23.28 -14.30
N THR A 78 -5.06 23.50 -13.02
CA THR A 78 -5.97 24.56 -12.55
C THR A 78 -5.21 25.79 -12.03
N ILE A 79 -3.87 25.75 -12.03
CA ILE A 79 -2.97 26.85 -11.64
C ILE A 79 -2.40 27.50 -12.90
#